data_AF-A0A4Q4CFD9-F1
#
_entry.id   AF-A0A4Q4CFD9-F1
#
_cell.length_a   1.000
_cell.length_b   1.000
_cell.length_c   1.000
_cell.angle_alpha   90.00
_cell.angle_beta   90.00
_cell.angle_gamma   90.00
#
_symmetry.space_group_name_H-M   'P 1'
#
loop_
_entity.id
_entity.type
_entity.pdbx_description
1 polymer ?
#
loop_
_entity_poly.entity_id
_entity_poly.type
_entity_poly.pdbx_seq_one_letter_code
_entity_poly.pdbx_strand_id
1 'polypeptide(L)'
;MPAVLPRVFGLQGKDIDQALYYEIWLGIWLACALMLLATAGLRRAMRRPGAAKATIFKACDQLVPLPLPDPRWNVPTILLVLVGLGALGGAVLDAHRTASFLAGSIHVIGEIADPRAHPVIRFTATDGAVFQFTQNGFVSRPLGAAVPVAYQTWDPGGTAQVDTFWVNWSTVLGLLWIGFGSTLALFFGFRAVMQAGRW
;
A
#
# COMPACT_ATOMS: atom_id res chain seq x y z
N MET A 1 -14.65 -17.63 4.38
CA MET A 1 -14.73 -16.61 3.31
C MET A 1 -13.74 -17.01 2.23
N PRO A 2 -14.04 -16.88 0.92
CA PRO A 2 -13.35 -17.66 -0.09
C PRO A 2 -12.01 -17.01 -0.47
N ALA A 3 -10.98 -17.87 -0.56
CA ALA A 3 -9.60 -17.59 -0.96
C ALA A 3 -9.49 -17.10 -2.42
N VAL A 4 -9.89 -15.86 -2.67
CA VAL A 4 -9.84 -15.26 -4.01
C VAL A 4 -8.44 -14.80 -4.34
N LEU A 5 -7.76 -14.11 -3.41
CA LEU A 5 -6.43 -13.55 -3.64
C LEU A 5 -5.35 -14.62 -3.86
N PRO A 6 -5.28 -15.73 -3.10
CA PRO A 6 -4.28 -16.78 -3.33
C PRO A 6 -4.39 -17.42 -4.72
N ARG A 7 -5.61 -17.56 -5.26
CA ARG A 7 -5.84 -18.12 -6.60
C ARG A 7 -5.54 -17.15 -7.71
N VAL A 8 -5.85 -15.86 -7.54
CA VAL A 8 -5.56 -14.82 -8.53
C VAL A 8 -4.05 -14.60 -8.66
N PHE A 9 -3.30 -14.74 -7.57
CA PHE A 9 -1.85 -14.50 -7.54
C PHE A 9 -0.99 -15.77 -7.47
N GLY A 10 -1.57 -16.96 -7.56
CA GLY A 10 -0.82 -18.23 -7.60
C GLY A 10 -0.03 -18.55 -6.33
N LEU A 11 -0.43 -18.05 -5.16
CA LEU A 11 0.30 -18.22 -3.89
C LEU A 11 0.08 -19.63 -3.32
N GLN A 12 1.15 -20.33 -2.92
CA GLN A 12 1.09 -21.64 -2.26
C GLN A 12 1.91 -21.68 -0.95
N GLY A 13 1.44 -22.44 0.05
CA GLY A 13 2.20 -22.68 1.30
C GLY A 13 2.15 -21.52 2.30
N LYS A 14 3.30 -21.21 2.94
CA LYS A 14 3.42 -20.13 3.96
C LYS A 14 3.06 -18.73 3.45
N ASP A 15 2.94 -18.55 2.14
CA ASP A 15 2.45 -17.31 1.51
C ASP A 15 0.92 -17.11 1.72
N ILE A 16 0.18 -18.16 2.09
CA ILE A 16 -1.25 -18.10 2.40
C ILE A 16 -1.51 -17.35 3.71
N ASP A 17 -0.64 -17.49 4.72
CA ASP A 17 -0.78 -16.76 5.99
C ASP A 17 -0.62 -15.25 5.78
N GLN A 18 0.21 -14.85 4.81
CA GLN A 18 0.34 -13.45 4.41
C GLN A 18 -0.86 -12.99 3.57
N ALA A 19 -1.40 -13.83 2.69
CA ALA A 19 -2.62 -13.52 1.94
C ALA A 19 -3.86 -13.34 2.85
N LEU A 20 -3.94 -14.07 3.97
CA LEU A 20 -4.98 -13.90 4.98
C LEU A 20 -4.88 -12.54 5.67
N TYR A 21 -3.65 -12.09 5.96
CA TYR A 21 -3.39 -10.73 6.43
C TYR A 21 -3.91 -9.68 5.44
N TYR A 22 -3.75 -9.91 4.13
CA TYR A 22 -4.28 -9.03 3.08
C TYR A 22 -5.80 -9.04 2.98
N GLU A 23 -6.47 -10.19 3.08
CA GLU A 23 -7.94 -10.24 3.09
C GLU A 23 -8.51 -9.50 4.30
N ILE A 24 -7.87 -9.63 5.47
CA ILE A 24 -8.24 -8.89 6.68
C ILE A 24 -8.00 -7.38 6.49
N TRP A 25 -6.85 -7.00 5.95
CA TRP A 25 -6.48 -5.58 5.76
C TRP A 25 -7.34 -4.88 4.71
N LEU A 26 -7.61 -5.55 3.58
CA LEU A 26 -8.54 -5.08 2.54
C LEU A 26 -9.98 -5.04 3.07
N GLY A 27 -10.38 -6.03 3.89
CA GLY A 27 -11.67 -6.06 4.57
C GLY A 27 -11.86 -4.89 5.53
N ILE A 28 -10.84 -4.54 6.32
CA ILE A 28 -10.84 -3.35 7.19
C ILE A 28 -10.99 -2.09 6.34
N TRP A 29 -10.27 -1.98 5.21
CA TRP A 29 -10.37 -0.84 4.29
C TRP A 29 -11.76 -0.70 3.66
N LEU A 30 -12.34 -1.79 3.16
CA LEU A 30 -13.69 -1.82 2.61
C LEU A 30 -14.75 -1.50 3.67
N ALA A 31 -14.58 -2.01 4.90
CA ALA A 31 -15.46 -1.70 6.02
C ALA A 31 -15.39 -0.20 6.39
N CYS A 32 -14.19 0.38 6.46
CA CYS A 32 -14.01 1.81 6.66
C CYS A 32 -14.66 2.62 5.53
N ALA A 33 -14.39 2.28 4.27
CA ALA A 33 -15.00 2.95 3.11
C ALA A 33 -16.53 2.84 3.11
N LEU A 34 -17.10 1.67 3.44
CA LEU A 34 -18.55 1.46 3.57
C LEU A 34 -19.16 2.26 4.72
N MET A 35 -18.52 2.30 5.89
CA MET A 35 -18.98 3.14 7.00
C MET A 35 -18.99 4.62 6.61
N LEU A 36 -17.99 5.06 5.86
CA LEU A 36 -17.85 6.43 5.38
C LEU A 36 -18.90 6.78 4.30
N LEU A 37 -19.18 5.86 3.37
CA LEU A 37 -20.26 6.01 2.39
C LEU A 37 -21.65 5.97 3.03
N ALA A 38 -21.87 5.09 4.01
CA ALA A 38 -23.11 5.00 4.76
C ALA A 38 -23.39 6.30 5.55
N THR A 39 -22.37 6.89 6.19
CA THR A 39 -22.52 8.18 6.88
C THR A 39 -22.77 9.33 5.91
N ALA A 40 -22.13 9.37 4.74
CA ALA A 40 -22.41 10.37 3.70
C ALA A 40 -23.84 10.22 3.12
N GLY A 41 -24.26 8.98 2.86
CA GLY A 41 -25.61 8.64 2.39
C GLY A 41 -26.69 9.01 3.41
N LEU A 42 -26.47 8.71 4.69
CA LEU A 42 -27.37 9.08 5.79
C LEU A 42 -27.49 10.60 5.90
N ARG A 43 -26.38 11.36 5.82
CA ARG A 43 -26.43 12.84 5.80
C ARG A 43 -27.22 13.37 4.61
N ARG A 44 -27.10 12.74 3.44
CA ARG A 44 -27.85 13.15 2.23
C ARG A 44 -29.34 12.81 2.34
N ALA A 45 -29.68 11.66 2.92
CA ALA A 45 -31.05 11.24 3.19
C ALA A 45 -31.72 12.17 4.21
N MET A 46 -31.03 12.55 5.30
CA MET A 46 -31.52 13.49 6.30
C MET A 46 -31.71 14.92 5.77
N ARG A 47 -31.04 15.28 4.67
CA ARG A 47 -31.24 16.56 3.97
C ARG A 47 -32.44 16.57 3.04
N ARG A 48 -33.08 15.43 2.74
CA ARG A 48 -34.33 15.43 1.95
C ARG A 48 -35.48 16.00 2.80
N PRO A 49 -36.09 17.11 2.38
CA PRO A 49 -37.24 17.68 3.08
C PRO A 49 -38.46 16.79 2.78
N GLY A 50 -38.86 15.94 3.72
CA GLY A 50 -40.10 15.17 3.52
C GLY A 50 -40.42 14.03 4.49
N ALA A 51 -39.49 13.51 5.30
CA ALA A 51 -39.79 12.41 6.21
C ALA A 51 -39.51 12.78 7.69
N ALA A 52 -40.59 12.99 8.44
CA ALA A 52 -40.68 12.90 9.90
C ALA A 52 -39.59 13.64 10.72
N LYS A 53 -39.52 14.97 10.55
CA LYS A 53 -38.77 15.87 11.44
C LYS A 53 -39.70 16.37 12.55
N ALA A 54 -39.58 15.86 13.77
CA ALA A 54 -39.97 16.66 14.95
C ALA A 54 -39.29 16.21 16.24
N THR A 55 -39.16 14.91 16.51
CA THR A 55 -38.88 14.50 17.91
C THR A 55 -37.45 14.03 18.18
N ILE A 56 -36.75 13.44 17.20
CA ILE A 56 -35.36 12.97 17.38
C ILE A 56 -34.33 14.12 17.23
N PHE A 57 -34.70 15.22 16.57
CA PHE A 57 -33.76 16.28 16.17
C PHE A 57 -33.24 17.14 17.33
N LYS A 58 -33.99 17.31 18.42
CA LYS A 58 -33.57 18.16 19.54
C LYS A 58 -32.34 17.64 20.30
N ALA A 59 -32.07 16.33 20.27
CA ALA A 59 -30.92 15.74 20.96
C ALA A 59 -29.62 15.77 20.14
N CYS A 60 -29.72 15.76 18.80
CA CYS A 60 -28.53 15.80 17.93
C CYS A 60 -28.08 17.24 17.59
N ASP A 61 -28.97 18.22 17.61
CA ASP A 61 -28.61 19.64 17.37
C ASP A 61 -27.72 20.24 18.46
N GLN A 62 -27.71 19.64 19.67
CA GLN A 62 -26.78 20.05 20.73
C GLN A 62 -25.38 19.44 20.60
N LEU A 63 -25.16 18.47 19.70
CA LEU A 63 -23.87 17.77 19.62
C LEU A 63 -22.94 18.27 18.52
N VAL A 64 -23.40 19.01 17.51
CA VAL A 64 -22.48 19.65 16.54
C VAL A 64 -23.11 20.90 15.91
N PRO A 65 -22.57 22.08 16.20
CA PRO A 65 -22.23 23.00 15.12
C PRO A 65 -20.84 23.57 15.35
N LEU A 66 -19.80 22.79 15.03
CA LEU A 66 -18.59 23.45 14.56
C LEU A 66 -18.95 24.04 13.18
N PRO A 67 -18.86 25.37 12.98
CA PRO A 67 -19.11 25.96 11.68
C PRO A 67 -18.23 25.26 10.66
N LEU A 68 -18.83 24.79 9.57
CA LEU A 68 -18.06 24.20 8.46
C LEU A 68 -17.03 25.26 8.06
N PRO A 69 -15.71 24.98 8.22
CA PRO A 69 -14.69 25.97 7.94
C PRO A 69 -14.85 26.45 6.49
N ASP A 70 -14.74 27.76 6.32
CA ASP A 70 -14.84 28.49 5.05
C ASP A 70 -14.25 27.63 3.91
N PRO A 71 -14.97 27.34 2.80
CA PRO A 71 -14.58 26.38 1.75
C PRO A 71 -13.27 26.72 1.00
N ARG A 72 -12.54 27.73 1.45
CA ARG A 72 -11.30 28.21 0.86
C ARG A 72 -10.20 27.19 1.11
N TRP A 73 -9.71 26.59 0.03
CA TRP A 73 -8.49 25.80 0.02
C TRP A 73 -7.35 26.65 0.58
N ASN A 74 -6.77 26.24 1.72
CA ASN A 74 -5.58 26.89 2.24
C ASN A 74 -4.33 26.31 1.53
N VAL A 75 -3.27 27.12 1.44
CA VAL A 75 -2.02 26.72 0.77
C VAL A 75 -1.45 25.40 1.30
N PRO A 76 -1.38 25.15 2.63
CA PRO A 76 -0.90 23.87 3.15
C PRO A 76 -1.69 22.66 2.65
N THR A 77 -3.01 22.80 2.53
CA THR A 77 -3.88 21.74 2.04
C THR A 77 -3.65 21.44 0.57
N ILE A 78 -3.47 22.48 -0.25
CA ILE A 78 -3.13 22.31 -1.67
C ILE A 78 -1.79 21.57 -1.80
N LEU A 79 -0.78 21.97 -1.02
CA LEU A 79 0.52 21.30 -1.02
C LEU A 79 0.42 19.83 -0.59
N LEU A 80 -0.38 19.51 0.43
CA LEU A 80 -0.62 18.13 0.85
C LEU A 80 -1.22 17.29 -0.30
N VAL A 81 -2.19 17.84 -1.04
CA VAL A 81 -2.75 17.15 -2.23
C VAL A 81 -1.70 16.94 -3.30
N LEU A 82 -0.88 17.94 -3.58
CA LEU A 82 0.19 17.82 -4.58
C LEU A 82 1.20 16.73 -4.18
N VAL A 83 1.55 16.63 -2.90
CA VAL A 83 2.37 15.52 -2.36
C VAL A 83 1.66 14.18 -2.58
N GLY A 84 0.37 14.11 -2.28
CA GLY A 84 -0.43 12.90 -2.49
C GLY A 84 -0.48 12.45 -3.95
N LEU A 85 -0.75 13.38 -4.88
CA LEU A 85 -0.76 13.11 -6.31
C LEU A 85 0.62 12.71 -6.82
N GLY A 86 1.69 13.35 -6.32
CA GLY A 86 3.07 12.98 -6.63
C GLY A 86 3.39 11.55 -6.17
N ALA A 87 2.98 11.18 -4.95
CA ALA A 87 3.15 9.82 -4.43
C ALA A 87 2.37 8.79 -5.25
N LEU A 88 1.12 9.08 -5.64
CA LEU A 88 0.33 8.19 -6.51
C LEU A 88 0.96 8.02 -7.89
N GLY A 89 1.45 9.11 -8.49
CA GLY A 89 2.21 9.04 -9.76
C GLY A 89 3.47 8.20 -9.63
N GLY A 90 4.21 8.37 -8.53
CA GLY A 90 5.36 7.52 -8.20
C GLY A 90 4.97 6.05 -8.07
N ALA A 91 3.86 5.74 -7.39
CA ALA A 91 3.38 4.37 -7.23
C ALA A 91 3.06 3.71 -8.57
N VAL A 92 2.43 4.43 -9.51
CA VAL A 92 2.14 3.92 -10.85
C VAL A 92 3.42 3.62 -11.63
N LEU A 93 4.39 4.53 -11.60
CA LEU A 93 5.68 4.35 -12.28
C LEU A 93 6.46 3.17 -11.69
N ASP A 94 6.52 3.06 -10.36
CA ASP A 94 7.20 1.98 -9.65
C ASP A 94 6.51 0.63 -9.93
N ALA A 95 5.18 0.57 -9.86
CA ALA A 95 4.40 -0.61 -10.21
C ALA A 95 4.64 -1.06 -11.65
N HIS A 96 4.70 -0.13 -12.59
CA HIS A 96 4.98 -0.45 -14.00
C HIS A 96 6.40 -1.00 -14.18
N ARG A 97 7.40 -0.42 -13.51
CA ARG A 97 8.79 -0.91 -13.54
C ARG A 97 8.90 -2.31 -12.94
N THR A 98 8.32 -2.53 -11.76
CA THR A 98 8.29 -3.84 -11.11
C THR A 98 7.58 -4.87 -11.98
N ALA A 99 6.41 -4.55 -12.53
CA ALA A 99 5.68 -5.46 -13.40
C ALA A 99 6.46 -5.80 -14.68
N SER A 100 7.11 -4.81 -15.30
CA SER A 100 7.91 -5.00 -16.51
C SER A 100 9.16 -5.84 -16.23
N PHE A 101 9.81 -5.62 -15.08
CA PHE A 101 10.91 -6.45 -14.61
C PHE A 101 10.44 -7.90 -14.45
N LEU A 102 9.41 -8.14 -13.63
CA LEU A 102 8.92 -9.50 -13.34
C LEU A 102 8.46 -10.23 -14.60
N ALA A 103 7.83 -9.52 -15.56
CA ALA A 103 7.40 -10.12 -16.83
C ALA A 103 8.58 -10.55 -17.73
N GLY A 104 9.74 -9.92 -17.61
CA GLY A 104 10.93 -10.22 -18.39
C GLY A 104 11.98 -11.06 -17.66
N SER A 105 11.74 -11.43 -16.40
CA SER A 105 12.74 -12.07 -15.54
C SER A 105 12.74 -13.60 -15.68
N ILE A 106 13.90 -14.19 -15.44
CA ILE A 106 14.04 -15.62 -15.16
C ILE A 106 13.94 -15.85 -13.66
N HIS A 107 13.25 -16.92 -13.27
CA HIS A 107 13.03 -17.29 -11.88
C HIS A 107 13.83 -18.56 -11.56
N VAL A 108 14.64 -18.51 -10.50
CA VAL A 108 15.42 -19.63 -9.99
C VAL A 108 15.33 -19.71 -8.47
N ILE A 109 15.79 -20.82 -7.90
CA ILE A 109 15.95 -20.94 -6.45
C ILE A 109 17.39 -20.63 -6.09
N GLY A 110 17.58 -19.59 -5.29
CA GLY A 110 18.82 -19.29 -4.60
C GLY A 110 18.79 -19.76 -3.14
N GLU A 111 19.83 -19.41 -2.41
CA GLU A 111 19.97 -19.71 -0.99
C GLU A 111 20.58 -18.54 -0.22
N ILE A 112 20.25 -18.43 1.07
CA ILE A 112 20.91 -17.48 1.97
C ILE A 112 22.35 -17.90 2.22
N ALA A 113 23.31 -17.11 1.76
CA ALA A 113 24.74 -17.30 1.98
C ALA A 113 25.25 -16.58 3.24
N ASP A 114 24.64 -15.45 3.61
CA ASP A 114 24.89 -14.75 4.88
C ASP A 114 23.57 -14.14 5.40
N PRO A 115 23.06 -14.54 6.58
CA PRO A 115 21.81 -14.01 7.13
C PRO A 115 21.96 -12.68 7.90
N ARG A 116 23.15 -12.07 7.96
CA ARG A 116 23.35 -10.76 8.64
C ARG A 116 22.49 -9.66 8.02
N ALA A 117 22.34 -8.54 8.74
CA ALA A 117 21.40 -7.42 8.53
C ALA A 117 20.82 -7.21 7.11
N HIS A 118 21.64 -7.23 6.07
CA HIS A 118 21.21 -7.33 4.68
C HIS A 118 21.66 -8.68 4.13
N PRO A 119 20.75 -9.67 3.99
CA PRO A 119 21.16 -11.02 3.68
C PRO A 119 21.82 -11.11 2.31
N VAL A 120 22.93 -11.84 2.24
CA VAL A 120 23.58 -12.19 0.97
C VAL A 120 22.96 -13.45 0.43
N ILE A 121 22.58 -13.41 -0.85
CA ILE A 121 21.87 -14.49 -1.51
C ILE A 121 22.74 -14.99 -2.64
N ARG A 122 22.98 -16.31 -2.65
CA ARG A 122 23.70 -17.00 -3.71
C ARG A 122 22.69 -17.72 -4.60
N PHE A 123 22.87 -17.63 -5.91
CA PHE A 123 22.05 -18.39 -6.86
C PHE A 123 22.87 -18.81 -8.07
N THR A 124 22.38 -19.81 -8.80
CA THR A 124 22.96 -20.27 -10.06
C THR A 124 22.03 -19.84 -11.19
N ALA A 125 22.55 -19.08 -12.15
CA ALA A 125 21.84 -18.66 -13.35
C ALA A 125 21.65 -19.85 -14.31
N THR A 126 20.81 -19.67 -15.33
CA THR A 126 20.46 -20.75 -16.28
C THR A 126 21.62 -21.20 -17.16
N ASP A 127 22.67 -20.39 -17.28
CA ASP A 127 23.92 -20.71 -17.96
C ASP A 127 24.92 -21.46 -17.06
N GLY A 128 24.57 -21.71 -15.79
CA GLY A 128 25.42 -22.37 -14.80
C GLY A 128 26.35 -21.42 -14.03
N ALA A 129 26.39 -20.13 -14.35
CA ALA A 129 27.18 -19.16 -13.61
C ALA A 129 26.59 -18.92 -12.21
N VAL A 130 27.45 -18.75 -11.21
CA VAL A 130 27.04 -18.52 -9.82
C VAL A 130 27.20 -17.05 -9.47
N PHE A 131 26.13 -16.44 -8.98
CA PHE A 131 26.09 -15.03 -8.58
C PHE A 131 25.75 -14.89 -7.11
N GLN A 132 26.17 -13.76 -6.53
CA GLN A 132 25.77 -13.35 -5.20
C GLN A 132 25.34 -11.89 -5.21
N PHE A 133 24.29 -11.56 -4.47
CA PHE A 133 23.84 -10.19 -4.28
C PHE A 133 23.36 -9.97 -2.85
N THR A 134 23.46 -8.73 -2.38
CA THR A 134 22.95 -8.31 -1.07
C THR A 134 21.51 -7.85 -1.22
N GLN A 135 20.57 -8.53 -0.56
CA GLN A 135 19.17 -8.14 -0.57
C GLN A 135 18.91 -7.09 0.52
N ASN A 136 18.38 -5.94 0.10
CA ASN A 136 17.93 -4.91 1.03
C ASN A 136 16.52 -5.24 1.54
N GLY A 137 16.40 -5.56 2.82
CA GLY A 137 15.14 -5.66 3.55
C GLY A 137 14.26 -6.87 3.20
N PHE A 138 13.19 -7.03 3.99
CA PHE A 138 12.06 -7.96 3.81
C PHE A 138 12.38 -9.46 3.64
N VAL A 139 13.63 -9.87 3.88
CA VAL A 139 14.04 -11.28 3.88
C VAL A 139 14.77 -11.57 5.19
N SER A 140 14.19 -12.46 5.99
CA SER A 140 14.81 -12.96 7.22
C SER A 140 14.63 -14.47 7.25
N ARG A 141 15.70 -15.19 6.90
CA ARG A 141 15.74 -16.64 6.75
C ARG A 141 17.09 -17.15 7.25
N PRO A 142 17.17 -18.39 7.79
CA PRO A 142 18.43 -18.95 8.25
C PRO A 142 19.40 -19.21 7.08
N LEU A 143 20.68 -19.36 7.40
CA LEU A 143 21.71 -19.76 6.45
C LEU A 143 21.30 -21.03 5.69
N GLY A 144 21.51 -21.05 4.38
CA GLY A 144 21.16 -22.17 3.49
C GLY A 144 19.67 -22.31 3.20
N ALA A 145 18.81 -21.42 3.72
CA ALA A 145 17.40 -21.44 3.36
C ALA A 145 17.22 -21.12 1.88
N ALA A 146 16.39 -21.91 1.19
CA ALA A 146 15.99 -21.65 -0.18
C ALA A 146 15.16 -20.36 -0.30
N VAL A 147 15.46 -19.54 -1.30
CA VAL A 147 14.79 -18.27 -1.57
C VAL A 147 14.55 -18.13 -3.07
N PRO A 148 13.34 -17.78 -3.51
CA PRO A 148 13.08 -17.51 -4.93
C PRO A 148 13.82 -16.22 -5.35
N VAL A 149 14.47 -16.27 -6.51
CA VAL A 149 15.25 -15.16 -7.08
C VAL A 149 14.76 -14.91 -8.51
N ALA A 150 14.55 -13.64 -8.83
CA ALA A 150 14.27 -13.17 -10.18
C ALA A 150 15.45 -12.33 -10.69
N TYR A 151 15.84 -12.50 -11.96
CA TYR A 151 16.89 -11.70 -12.59
C TYR A 151 16.66 -11.56 -14.11
N GLN A 152 17.31 -10.59 -14.74
CA GLN A 152 17.31 -10.39 -16.18
C GLN A 152 18.55 -11.03 -16.82
N THR A 153 18.38 -11.68 -17.98
CA THR A 153 19.45 -12.43 -18.65
C THR A 153 20.62 -11.59 -19.13
N TRP A 154 20.40 -10.30 -19.40
CA TRP A 154 21.44 -9.40 -19.89
C TRP A 154 22.42 -8.95 -18.80
N ASP A 155 22.03 -9.04 -17.53
CA ASP A 155 22.90 -8.79 -16.38
C ASP A 155 22.38 -9.51 -15.13
N PRO A 156 22.63 -10.83 -15.01
CA PRO A 156 22.13 -11.61 -13.88
C PRO A 156 22.62 -11.09 -12.52
N GLY A 157 23.85 -10.59 -12.45
CA GLY A 157 24.44 -10.12 -11.19
C GLY A 157 23.88 -8.77 -10.74
N GLY A 158 23.69 -7.83 -11.67
CA GLY A 158 23.22 -6.47 -11.36
C GLY A 158 21.71 -6.34 -11.22
N THR A 159 20.93 -7.29 -11.73
CA THR A 159 19.45 -7.22 -11.73
C THR A 159 18.79 -8.23 -10.80
N ALA A 160 19.55 -9.12 -10.16
CA ALA A 160 19.00 -10.11 -9.26
C ALA A 160 18.34 -9.47 -8.03
N GLN A 161 17.14 -9.95 -7.71
CA GLN A 161 16.44 -9.64 -6.48
C GLN A 161 15.63 -10.83 -5.99
N VAL A 162 15.30 -10.83 -4.71
CA VAL A 162 14.40 -11.85 -4.15
C VAL A 162 13.01 -11.68 -4.71
N ASP A 163 12.47 -12.75 -5.26
CA ASP A 163 11.14 -12.78 -5.85
C ASP A 163 10.10 -13.08 -4.77
N THR A 164 9.92 -12.11 -3.88
CA THR A 164 8.84 -12.12 -2.89
C THR A 164 8.01 -10.88 -3.04
N PHE A 165 6.74 -10.99 -2.65
CA PHE A 165 5.80 -9.90 -2.76
C PHE A 165 6.32 -8.61 -2.09
N TRP A 166 6.85 -8.69 -0.87
CA TRP A 166 7.28 -7.50 -0.14
C TRP A 166 8.51 -6.82 -0.73
N VAL A 167 9.47 -7.60 -1.24
CA VAL A 167 10.64 -7.04 -1.93
C VAL A 167 10.19 -6.29 -3.19
N ASN A 168 9.25 -6.86 -3.94
CA ASN A 168 8.79 -6.30 -5.21
C ASN A 168 7.82 -5.11 -5.05
N TRP A 169 6.96 -5.12 -4.03
CA TRP A 169 5.79 -4.22 -3.96
C TRP A 169 5.74 -3.29 -2.74
N SER A 170 6.66 -3.41 -1.78
CA SER A 170 6.62 -2.58 -0.56
C SER A 170 6.66 -1.08 -0.84
N THR A 171 7.50 -0.64 -1.79
CA THR A 171 7.60 0.77 -2.21
C THR A 171 6.28 1.26 -2.80
N VAL A 172 5.71 0.52 -3.75
CA VAL A 172 4.39 0.81 -4.35
C VAL A 172 3.33 0.97 -3.25
N LEU A 173 3.26 0.04 -2.30
CA LEU A 173 2.28 0.08 -1.21
C LEU A 173 2.49 1.28 -0.28
N GLY A 174 3.74 1.61 0.05
CA GLY A 174 4.07 2.80 0.83
C GLY A 174 3.65 4.10 0.14
N LEU A 175 3.89 4.19 -1.18
CA LEU A 175 3.47 5.34 -1.98
C LEU A 175 1.95 5.43 -2.13
N LEU A 176 1.25 4.31 -2.28
CA LEU A 176 -0.21 4.28 -2.28
C LEU A 176 -0.78 4.76 -0.94
N TRP A 177 -0.20 4.33 0.18
CA TRP A 177 -0.61 4.78 1.51
C TRP A 177 -0.46 6.30 1.66
N ILE A 178 0.71 6.85 1.34
CA ILE A 178 0.98 8.29 1.39
C ILE A 178 0.05 9.05 0.43
N GLY A 179 -0.10 8.52 -0.78
CA GLY A 179 -0.91 9.09 -1.85
C GLY A 179 -2.37 9.22 -1.45
N PHE A 180 -3.01 8.09 -1.16
CA PHE A 180 -4.41 8.05 -0.74
C PHE A 180 -4.64 8.80 0.57
N GLY A 181 -3.75 8.63 1.56
CA GLY A 181 -3.86 9.34 2.83
C GLY A 181 -3.90 10.85 2.63
N SER A 182 -3.01 11.39 1.79
CA SER A 182 -2.91 12.83 1.55
C SER A 182 -4.04 13.39 0.68
N THR A 183 -4.51 12.63 -0.33
CA THR A 183 -5.60 13.08 -1.21
C THR A 183 -6.98 12.89 -0.58
N LEU A 184 -7.20 11.79 0.15
CA LEU A 184 -8.51 11.45 0.69
C LEU A 184 -8.84 12.18 1.99
N ALA A 185 -7.82 12.56 2.78
CA ALA A 185 -7.99 13.34 4.01
C ALA A 185 -8.95 14.54 3.83
N LEU A 186 -8.96 15.15 2.66
CA LEU A 186 -9.82 16.29 2.35
C LEU A 186 -11.30 15.97 2.26
N PHE A 187 -11.65 14.82 1.71
CA PHE A 187 -13.03 14.36 1.65
C PHE A 187 -13.59 14.08 3.05
N PHE A 188 -12.70 13.96 4.05
CA PHE A 188 -13.05 13.78 5.46
C PHE A 188 -12.92 15.06 6.29
N GLY A 189 -12.69 16.22 5.66
CA GLY A 189 -12.64 17.51 6.34
C GLY A 189 -11.32 17.79 7.07
N PHE A 190 -10.29 16.98 6.88
CA PHE A 190 -8.95 17.32 7.36
C PHE A 190 -8.40 18.51 6.59
N ARG A 191 -7.75 19.42 7.31
CA ARG A 191 -7.03 20.57 6.76
C ARG A 191 -5.62 20.56 7.29
N ALA A 192 -4.65 20.68 6.39
CA ALA A 192 -3.28 20.91 6.81
C ALA A 192 -3.17 22.33 7.37
N VAL A 193 -2.44 22.46 8.48
CA VAL A 193 -2.08 23.75 9.08
C VAL A 193 -0.58 23.74 9.23
N MET A 194 0.12 24.64 8.52
CA MET A 194 1.52 24.91 8.84
C MET A 194 1.55 25.82 10.05
N GLN A 195 1.97 25.29 11.19
CA GLN A 195 2.38 26.15 12.29
C GLN A 195 3.82 26.59 12.02
N ALA A 196 4.02 27.89 11.83
CA ALA A 196 5.35 28.48 11.86
C ALA A 196 5.87 28.38 13.31
N GLY A 197 6.45 27.22 13.65
CA GLY A 197 7.07 26.95 14.93
C GLY A 197 8.57 27.19 14.84
N ARG A 198 9.09 28.00 15.77
CA ARG A 198 10.51 28.09 16.12
C ARG A 198 11.05 26.66 16.35
N TRP A 199 11.96 26.22 15.50
CA TRP A 199 12.79 25.04 15.75
C TRP A 199 13.86 25.40 16.78
#